data_AF-A0A352DSM5-F1
#
_entry.id   AF-A0A352DSM5-F1
#
_cell.length_a   1.000
_cell.length_b   1.000
_cell.length_c   1.000
_cell.angle_alpha   90.00
_cell.angle_beta   90.00
_cell.angle_gamma   90.00
#
_symmetry.space_group_name_H-M   'P 1'
#
loop_
_entity.id
_entity.type
_entity.pdbx_description
1 polymer ?
#
loop_
_entity_poly.entity_id
_entity_poly.type
_entity_poly.pdbx_seq_one_letter_code
_entity_poly.pdbx_strand_id
1 'polypeptide(L)'
;ASYADRSQAGRGGVTASQTAWAVLGLQAAGYARDEGVERGLAWLVRRQSADGSWDQPEFTGTGFPRVFYLRYHWYPIYFPLLALVRAGAAAVRRQESRS
;
A
#
# COMPACT_ATOMS: atom_id res chain seq x y z
N ALA A 1 14.33 15.60 3.88
CA ALA A 1 13.25 16.56 3.61
C ALA A 1 12.13 16.49 4.66
N SER A 2 11.50 15.34 4.96
CA SER A 2 10.50 15.25 6.05
C SER A 2 11.09 14.99 7.44
N TYR A 3 12.15 14.20 7.56
CA TYR A 3 12.78 13.86 8.86
C TYR A 3 13.28 15.05 9.69
N ALA A 4 13.45 16.23 9.08
CA ALA A 4 13.89 17.44 9.77
C ALA A 4 12.73 18.22 10.43
N ASP A 5 11.49 17.98 9.98
CA ASP A 5 10.30 18.65 10.49
C ASP A 5 9.24 17.59 10.87
N ARG A 6 9.01 17.43 12.17
CA ARG A 6 8.01 16.47 12.68
C ARG A 6 6.60 16.77 12.20
N SER A 7 6.29 18.00 11.82
CA SER A 7 4.99 18.35 11.25
C SER A 7 4.73 17.61 9.94
N GLN A 8 5.77 17.15 9.23
CA GLN A 8 5.62 16.42 7.97
C GLN A 8 5.35 14.92 8.14
N ALA A 9 5.29 14.41 9.39
CA ALA A 9 5.03 12.99 9.63
C ALA A 9 3.66 12.58 9.06
N GLY A 10 3.65 11.54 8.21
CA GLY A 10 2.43 11.06 7.54
C GLY A 10 1.85 12.02 6.49
N ARG A 11 2.56 13.11 6.14
CA ARG A 11 2.14 14.05 5.09
C ARG A 11 2.94 13.82 3.82
N GLY A 12 2.26 13.80 2.69
CA GLY A 12 2.87 13.59 1.38
C GLY A 12 1.83 13.17 0.34
N GLY A 13 2.29 12.99 -0.90
CA GLY A 13 1.49 12.37 -1.95
C GLY A 13 1.08 10.95 -1.58
N VAL A 14 -0.07 10.52 -2.07
CA VAL A 14 -0.53 9.14 -1.86
C VAL A 14 0.23 8.23 -2.81
N THR A 15 0.93 7.24 -2.27
CA THR A 15 1.73 6.30 -3.06
C THR A 15 1.11 4.89 -3.05
N ALA A 16 1.36 4.13 -4.11
CA ALA A 16 0.85 2.76 -4.23
C ALA A 16 1.49 1.84 -3.18
N SER A 17 2.81 1.94 -2.96
CA SER A 17 3.51 1.11 -1.98
C SER A 17 3.06 1.39 -0.55
N GLN A 18 2.94 2.66 -0.13
CA GLN A 18 2.52 3.00 1.24
C GLN A 18 1.04 2.70 1.49
N THR A 19 0.18 2.86 0.48
CA THR A 19 -1.23 2.44 0.55
C THR A 19 -1.32 0.92 0.76
N ALA A 20 -0.54 0.15 0.01
CA ALA A 20 -0.48 -1.29 0.17
C ALA A 20 0.07 -1.72 1.54
N TRP A 21 1.07 -1.02 2.09
CA TRP A 21 1.58 -1.29 3.44
C TRP A 21 0.51 -1.06 4.52
N ALA A 22 -0.24 0.05 4.43
CA ALA A 22 -1.32 0.34 5.36
C ALA A 22 -2.42 -0.73 5.30
N VAL A 23 -2.84 -1.13 4.09
CA VAL A 23 -3.81 -2.22 3.88
C VAL A 23 -3.30 -3.53 4.50
N LEU A 24 -2.08 -3.95 4.17
CA LEU A 24 -1.49 -5.19 4.67
C LEU A 24 -1.36 -5.18 6.20
N GLY A 25 -0.95 -4.05 6.79
CA GLY A 25 -0.84 -3.88 8.23
C GLY A 25 -2.18 -4.00 8.94
N LEU A 26 -3.21 -3.31 8.45
CA LEU A 26 -4.57 -3.38 9.00
C LEU A 26 -5.15 -4.79 8.88
N GLN A 27 -4.97 -5.45 7.73
CA GLN A 27 -5.37 -6.85 7.55
C GLN A 27 -4.66 -7.79 8.54
N ALA A 28 -3.35 -7.62 8.74
CA ALA A 28 -2.58 -8.42 9.68
C ALA A 28 -3.02 -8.20 11.14
N ALA A 29 -3.46 -6.99 11.48
CA ALA A 29 -4.00 -6.64 12.79
C ALA A 29 -5.47 -7.04 13.00
N GLY A 30 -6.10 -7.76 12.05
CA GLY A 30 -7.49 -8.22 12.17
C GLY A 30 -8.55 -7.21 11.68
N TYR A 31 -8.14 -6.03 11.22
CA TYR A 31 -9.02 -4.96 10.71
C TYR A 31 -9.30 -5.09 9.22
N ALA A 32 -9.41 -6.32 8.70
CA ALA A 32 -9.61 -6.55 7.27
C ALA A 32 -10.95 -6.05 6.71
N ARG A 33 -11.89 -5.65 7.58
CA ARG A 33 -13.20 -5.07 7.24
C ARG A 33 -13.30 -3.57 7.53
N ASP A 34 -12.19 -2.95 7.89
CA ASP A 34 -12.16 -1.51 8.11
C ASP A 34 -12.40 -0.77 6.79
N GLU A 35 -13.19 0.31 6.83
CA GLU A 35 -13.51 1.11 5.65
C GLU A 35 -12.23 1.64 4.97
N GLY A 36 -11.19 1.94 5.75
CA GLY A 36 -9.88 2.34 5.24
C GLY A 36 -9.22 1.25 4.39
N VAL A 37 -9.36 -0.02 4.76
CA VAL A 37 -8.86 -1.16 3.97
C VAL A 37 -9.62 -1.26 2.66
N GLU A 38 -10.94 -1.16 2.68
CA GLU A 38 -11.77 -1.23 1.48
C GLU A 38 -11.46 -0.08 0.52
N ARG A 39 -11.36 1.15 1.06
CA ARG A 39 -11.00 2.34 0.28
C ARG A 39 -9.59 2.24 -0.29
N GLY A 40 -8.63 1.70 0.47
CA GLY A 40 -7.26 1.47 0.03
C GLY A 40 -7.18 0.46 -1.11
N LEU A 41 -7.84 -0.70 -0.97
CA LEU A 41 -7.91 -1.72 -2.02
C LEU A 41 -8.56 -1.16 -3.29
N ALA A 42 -9.68 -0.44 -3.15
CA ALA A 42 -10.35 0.17 -4.30
C ALA A 42 -9.50 1.25 -4.97
N TRP A 43 -8.72 2.02 -4.19
CA TRP A 43 -7.76 2.99 -4.74
C TRP A 43 -6.68 2.29 -5.56
N LEU A 44 -6.13 1.16 -5.08
CA LEU A 44 -5.12 0.38 -5.80
C LEU A 44 -5.69 -0.15 -7.12
N VAL A 45 -6.86 -0.79 -7.11
CA VAL A 45 -7.50 -1.31 -8.34
C VAL A 45 -7.74 -0.20 -9.36
N ARG A 46 -8.27 0.96 -8.95
CA ARG A 46 -8.58 2.06 -9.87
C ARG A 46 -7.36 2.73 -10.51
N ARG A 47 -6.18 2.59 -9.92
CA ARG A 47 -4.94 3.26 -10.36
C ARG A 47 -3.92 2.30 -10.96
N GLN A 48 -4.27 1.03 -11.12
CA GLN A 48 -3.41 0.09 -11.82
C GLN A 48 -3.36 0.48 -13.31
N SER A 49 -2.15 0.61 -13.84
CA SER A 49 -1.89 0.80 -15.25
C SER A 49 -2.25 -0.44 -16.06
N ALA A 50 -2.43 -0.29 -17.37
CA ALA A 50 -2.78 -1.40 -18.26
C ALA A 50 -1.74 -2.53 -18.29
N ASP A 51 -0.47 -2.21 -18.01
CA ASP A 51 0.64 -3.18 -17.89
C ASP A 51 0.70 -3.86 -16.50
N GLY A 52 -0.24 -3.54 -15.61
CA GLY A 52 -0.32 -4.07 -14.26
C GLY A 52 0.53 -3.34 -13.22
N SER A 53 1.26 -2.28 -13.60
CA SER A 53 2.07 -1.47 -12.69
C SER A 53 1.27 -0.34 -12.02
N TRP A 54 1.92 0.41 -11.12
CA TRP A 54 1.40 1.67 -10.58
C TRP A 54 2.45 2.75 -10.76
N ASP A 55 2.04 3.91 -11.26
CA ASP A 55 2.91 5.08 -11.28
C ASP A 55 3.18 5.59 -9.86
N GLN A 56 4.45 5.85 -9.58
CA GLN A 56 4.92 6.32 -8.28
C GLN A 56 6.32 6.94 -8.42
N PRO A 57 6.41 8.26 -8.71
CA PRO A 57 7.70 8.94 -8.75
C PRO A 57 8.34 9.10 -7.36
N GLU A 58 7.57 8.96 -6.28
CA GLU A 58 8.00 9.21 -4.91
C GLU A 58 9.02 8.17 -4.38
N PHE A 59 9.96 8.69 -3.59
CA PHE A 59 10.92 7.89 -2.86
C PHE A 59 10.28 7.39 -1.56
N THR A 60 9.98 6.09 -1.48
CA THR A 60 9.41 5.47 -0.28
C THR A 60 10.40 4.62 0.50
N GLY A 61 11.64 4.48 0.01
CA GLY A 61 12.74 3.83 0.72
C GLY A 61 13.62 4.84 1.43
N THR A 62 13.98 4.57 2.68
CA THR A 62 14.99 5.35 3.42
C THR A 62 16.29 4.57 3.47
N GLY A 63 17.37 5.16 2.96
CA GLY A 63 18.72 4.62 3.15
C GLY A 63 19.35 5.21 4.41
N PHE A 64 19.66 6.51 4.40
CA PHE A 64 20.12 7.26 5.56
C PHE A 64 19.22 8.46 5.81
N PRO A 65 18.50 8.53 6.95
CA PRO A 65 17.61 9.64 7.25
C PRO A 65 18.29 11.00 7.05
N ARG A 66 17.57 11.91 6.40
CA ARG A 66 17.97 13.30 6.04
C ARG A 66 18.95 13.45 4.89
N VAL A 67 19.72 12.42 4.52
CA VAL A 67 20.81 12.58 3.54
C VAL A 67 20.74 11.61 2.36
N PHE A 68 20.01 10.50 2.45
CA PHE A 68 19.93 9.51 1.37
C PHE A 68 18.60 8.74 1.35
N TYR A 69 17.91 8.78 0.21
CA TYR A 69 16.61 8.15 0.00
C TYR A 69 16.64 7.29 -1.26
N LEU A 70 15.86 6.21 -1.25
CA LEU A 70 15.85 5.20 -2.30
C LEU A 70 14.48 5.13 -2.96
N ARG A 71 14.49 5.04 -4.30
CA ARG A 71 13.33 4.62 -5.07
C ARG A 71 13.51 3.16 -5.45
N TYR A 72 12.82 2.28 -4.75
CA TYR A 72 12.75 0.88 -5.13
C TYR A 72 11.70 0.72 -6.24
N HIS A 73 12.18 0.55 -7.47
CA HIS A 73 11.34 0.49 -8.68
C HIS A 73 10.25 -0.61 -8.66
N TRP A 74 10.47 -1.67 -7.89
CA TRP A 74 9.52 -2.77 -7.77
C TRP A 74 8.48 -2.59 -6.66
N TYR A 75 8.65 -1.62 -5.75
CA TYR A 75 7.69 -1.40 -4.65
C TYR A 75 6.27 -1.04 -5.13
N PRO A 76 6.09 -0.20 -6.16
CA PRO A 76 4.76 0.12 -6.69
C PRO A 76 4.10 -1.07 -7.39
N ILE A 77 4.80 -2.18 -7.64
CA ILE A 77 4.25 -3.38 -8.27
C ILE A 77 4.03 -4.46 -7.22
N TYR A 78 5.10 -4.82 -6.51
CA TYR A 78 5.13 -5.95 -5.58
C TYR A 78 4.14 -5.78 -4.42
N PHE A 79 4.12 -4.63 -3.75
CA PHE A 79 3.28 -4.44 -2.58
C PHE A 79 1.79 -4.33 -2.91
N PRO A 80 1.35 -3.55 -3.92
CA PRO A 80 -0.04 -3.55 -4.36
C PRO A 80 -0.55 -4.94 -4.74
N LEU A 81 0.22 -5.71 -5.53
CA LEU A 81 -0.16 -7.07 -5.89
C LEU A 81 -0.32 -7.95 -4.64
N LEU A 82 0.62 -7.89 -3.70
CA LEU A 82 0.53 -8.65 -2.45
C LEU A 82 -0.73 -8.28 -1.64
N ALA A 83 -1.06 -7.00 -1.54
CA ALA A 83 -2.25 -6.52 -0.84
C ALA A 83 -3.55 -7.04 -1.50
N LEU A 84 -3.65 -6.96 -2.83
CA LEU A 84 -4.81 -7.42 -3.59
C LEU A 84 -5.01 -8.93 -3.50
N VAL A 85 -3.93 -9.71 -3.67
CA VAL A 85 -3.98 -11.18 -3.57
C VAL A 85 -4.41 -11.62 -2.18
N ARG A 86 -3.87 -11.00 -1.13
CA ARG A 86 -4.22 -11.34 0.26
C ARG A 86 -5.68 -11.01 0.57
N ALA A 87 -6.19 -9.89 0.06
CA ALA A 87 -7.60 -9.50 0.17
C ALA A 87 -8.53 -10.47 -0.57
N GLY A 88 -8.18 -10.82 -1.82
CA GLY A 88 -8.94 -11.76 -2.65
C GLY A 88 -9.04 -13.15 -2.01
N ALA A 89 -7.91 -13.70 -1.55
CA ALA A 89 -7.90 -15.01 -0.87
C ALA A 89 -8.74 -15.00 0.42
N ALA A 90 -8.75 -13.89 1.16
CA ALA A 90 -9.60 -13.74 2.34
C ALA A 90 -11.10 -13.64 1.98
N ALA A 91 -11.46 -13.07 0.83
CA ALA A 91 -12.83 -13.01 0.36
C ALA A 91 -13.36 -14.39 -0.04
N VAL A 92 -12.56 -15.18 -0.75
CA VAL A 92 -12.90 -16.56 -1.17
C VAL A 92 -13.20 -17.45 0.04
N ARG A 93 -12.28 -17.51 1.02
CA ARG A 93 -12.48 -18.31 2.26
C ARG A 93 -13.76 -17.95 3.01
N ARG A 94 -14.18 -16.69 2.96
CA ARG A 94 -15.42 -16.22 3.60
C ARG A 94 -16.68 -16.68 2.88
N GLN A 95 -16.64 -16.82 1.55
CA GLN A 95 -17.77 -17.36 0.78
C GLN A 95 -17.98 -18.85 1.10
N GLU A 96 -16.87 -19.59 1.22
CA GLU A 96 -16.90 -21.02 1.57
C GLU A 96 -17.46 -21.27 2.98
N SER A 97 -17.10 -20.45 3.98
CA SER A 97 -17.64 -20.61 5.36
C SER A 97 -19.11 -20.22 5.53
N ARG A 98 -19.75 -19.64 4.50
CA ARG A 98 -21.16 -19.22 4.52
C ARG A 98 -22.08 -20.18 3.75
N SER A 99 -21.51 -21.19 3.11
CA SER A 99 -22.22 -22.26 2.38
C SER A 99 -22.28 -23.51 3.25
#